data_AF-A0A1G2I5Y8-F1
#
_entry.id   AF-A0A1G2I5Y8-F1
#
_cell.length_a   1.000
_cell.length_b   1.000
_cell.length_c   1.000
_cell.angle_alpha   90.00
_cell.angle_beta   90.00
_cell.angle_gamma   90.00
#
_symmetry.space_group_name_H-M   'P 1'
#
loop_
_entity.id
_entity.type
_entity.pdbx_description
1 polymer ?
#
loop_
_entity_poly.entity_id
_entity_poly.type
_entity_poly.pdbx_seq_one_letter_code
_entity_poly.pdbx_strand_id
1 'polypeptide(L)'
;MGIITIFLLAVLFGIFITLVFEFILKTNKSLRKKYYQNHKVFWGYHVHHSTYGLLLIIVSIILFILDKNFHALNSTGIGIGIIIMHTLSDGRFVFIEKEKKGHHLK
;
A
#
# COMPACT_ATOMS: atom_id res chain seq x y z
N MET A 1 14.48 -21.71 -8.62
CA MET A 1 14.31 -20.28 -8.97
C MET A 1 15.33 -19.46 -8.20
N GLY A 2 15.96 -18.47 -8.82
CA GLY A 2 16.92 -17.60 -8.13
C GLY A 2 16.25 -16.67 -7.13
N ILE A 3 17.00 -16.22 -6.12
CA ILE A 3 16.49 -15.30 -5.08
C ILE A 3 15.94 -13.99 -5.68
N ILE A 4 16.59 -13.52 -6.75
CA ILE A 4 16.15 -12.36 -7.53
C ILE A 4 14.78 -12.62 -8.17
N THR A 5 14.57 -13.80 -8.75
CA THR A 5 13.29 -14.16 -9.38
C THR A 5 12.16 -14.20 -8.36
N ILE A 6 12.42 -14.76 -7.18
CA ILE A 6 11.44 -14.82 -6.07
C ILE A 6 11.05 -13.40 -5.64
N PHE A 7 12.04 -12.54 -5.44
CA PHE A 7 11.81 -11.14 -5.09
C PHE A 7 11.01 -10.40 -6.15
N LEU A 8 11.35 -10.55 -7.44
CA LEU A 8 10.63 -9.91 -8.54
C LEU A 8 9.17 -10.37 -8.63
N LEU A 9 8.92 -11.67 -8.43
CA LEU A 9 7.53 -12.18 -8.39
C LEU A 9 6.76 -11.61 -7.20
N ALA A 10 7.40 -11.47 -6.04
CA ALA A 10 6.78 -10.83 -4.87
C ALA A 10 6.45 -9.34 -5.15
N VAL A 11 7.34 -8.61 -5.83
CA VAL A 11 7.09 -7.22 -6.26
C VAL A 11 5.92 -7.16 -7.24
N LEU A 12 5.91 -8.00 -8.28
CA LEU A 12 4.81 -8.06 -9.25
C LEU A 12 3.48 -8.42 -8.57
N PHE A 13 3.51 -9.33 -7.60
CA PHE A 13 2.34 -9.65 -6.80
C PHE A 13 1.84 -8.44 -6.01
N GLY A 14 2.73 -7.69 -5.35
CA GLY A 14 2.41 -6.45 -4.66
C GLY A 14 1.77 -5.39 -5.58
N ILE A 15 2.29 -5.24 -6.80
CA ILE A 15 1.71 -4.36 -7.82
C ILE A 15 0.30 -4.84 -8.22
N PHE A 16 0.17 -6.13 -8.51
CA PHE A 16 -1.08 -6.72 -8.97
C PHE A 16 -2.21 -6.59 -7.93
N ILE A 17 -1.94 -6.88 -6.65
CA ILE A 17 -2.97 -6.75 -5.61
C ILE A 17 -3.43 -5.30 -5.44
N THR A 18 -2.52 -4.32 -5.54
CA THR A 18 -2.88 -2.90 -5.45
C THR A 18 -3.71 -2.47 -6.66
N LEU A 19 -3.35 -2.91 -7.86
CA LEU A 19 -4.13 -2.68 -9.07
C LEU A 19 -5.56 -3.22 -8.96
N VAL A 20 -5.69 -4.48 -8.53
CA VAL A 20 -7.00 -5.12 -8.34
C VAL A 20 -7.82 -4.37 -7.29
N PHE A 21 -7.21 -4.02 -6.17
CA PHE A 21 -7.85 -3.25 -5.11
C PHE A 21 -8.38 -1.90 -5.61
N GLU A 22 -7.54 -1.11 -6.29
CA GLU A 22 -7.93 0.17 -6.85
C GLU A 22 -9.00 0.03 -7.92
N PHE A 23 -8.91 -0.99 -8.78
CA PHE A 23 -9.90 -1.28 -9.81
C PHE A 23 -11.28 -1.61 -9.20
N ILE A 24 -11.31 -2.44 -8.14
CA ILE A 24 -12.54 -2.77 -7.42
C ILE A 24 -13.16 -1.51 -6.80
N LEU A 25 -12.35 -0.68 -6.13
CA LEU A 25 -12.82 0.58 -5.55
C LEU A 25 -13.32 1.57 -6.61
N LYS A 26 -12.67 1.63 -7.78
CA LYS A 26 -13.09 2.50 -8.89
C LYS A 26 -14.41 2.05 -9.50
N THR A 27 -14.60 0.74 -9.64
CA THR A 27 -15.76 0.14 -10.31
C THR A 27 -16.99 0.08 -9.40
N ASN A 28 -16.82 -0.14 -8.11
CA ASN A 28 -17.93 -0.30 -7.17
C ASN A 28 -18.16 0.96 -6.31
N LYS A 29 -19.12 1.79 -6.72
CA LYS A 29 -19.49 3.04 -6.02
C LYS A 29 -19.89 2.82 -4.55
N SER A 30 -20.52 1.70 -4.22
CA SER A 30 -20.94 1.38 -2.83
C SER A 30 -19.73 1.08 -1.95
N LEU A 31 -18.81 0.23 -2.43
CA LEU A 31 -17.55 -0.06 -1.74
C LEU A 31 -16.69 1.18 -1.61
N ARG A 32 -16.57 1.98 -2.67
CA ARG A 32 -15.86 3.27 -2.64
C ARG A 32 -16.41 4.18 -1.55
N LYS A 33 -17.74 4.35 -1.50
CA LYS A 33 -18.40 5.19 -0.49
C LYS A 33 -18.11 4.66 0.92
N LYS A 34 -18.28 3.36 1.16
CA LYS A 34 -18.00 2.74 2.47
C LYS A 34 -16.52 2.89 2.86
N TYR A 35 -15.62 2.69 1.90
CA TYR A 35 -14.18 2.82 2.08
C TYR A 35 -13.84 4.24 2.52
N TYR A 36 -14.10 5.26 1.68
CA TYR A 36 -13.75 6.66 1.98
C TYR A 36 -14.56 7.29 3.13
N GLN A 37 -15.80 6.86 3.38
CA GLN A 37 -16.57 7.35 4.54
C GLN A 37 -16.00 6.85 5.87
N ASN A 38 -15.41 5.65 5.89
CA ASN A 38 -14.73 5.10 7.06
C ASN A 38 -13.23 5.46 7.09
N HIS A 39 -12.64 5.78 5.94
CA HIS A 39 -11.31 6.39 5.80
C HIS A 39 -11.28 7.86 6.19
N LYS A 40 -12.32 8.33 6.91
CA LYS A 40 -12.31 9.63 7.58
C LYS A 40 -11.13 9.67 8.55
N VAL A 41 -10.04 10.25 8.05
CA VAL A 41 -9.28 11.28 8.72
C VAL A 41 -9.04 10.94 10.18
N PHE A 42 -8.00 10.14 10.43
CA PHE A 42 -7.53 9.97 11.80
C PHE A 42 -6.87 11.30 12.20
N TRP A 43 -7.57 12.13 12.97
CA TRP A 43 -7.01 13.38 13.54
C TRP A 43 -6.56 14.45 12.54
N GLY A 44 -7.20 14.54 11.37
CA GLY A 44 -6.83 15.50 10.33
C GLY A 44 -5.77 14.97 9.36
N TYR A 45 -5.49 13.66 9.37
CA TYR A 45 -4.54 13.01 8.47
C TYR A 45 -5.21 11.93 7.62
N HIS A 46 -4.96 11.96 6.32
CA HIS A 46 -5.35 10.94 5.37
C HIS A 46 -4.22 9.92 5.22
N VAL A 47 -4.52 8.66 5.52
CA VAL A 47 -3.56 7.55 5.44
C VAL A 47 -3.70 6.90 4.06
N HIS A 48 -2.62 6.95 3.28
CA HIS A 48 -2.55 6.35 1.96
C HIS A 48 -2.27 4.85 2.06
N HIS A 49 -2.70 4.05 1.08
CA HIS A 49 -2.53 2.59 1.11
C HIS A 49 -1.07 2.16 0.94
N SER A 50 -0.21 3.05 0.43
CA SER A 50 1.25 2.94 0.53
C SER A 50 1.72 2.68 1.97
N THR A 51 0.98 3.12 2.99
CA THR A 51 1.27 2.84 4.41
C THR A 51 1.20 1.35 4.73
N TYR A 52 0.34 0.58 4.05
CA TYR A 52 0.32 -0.88 4.17
C TYR A 52 1.59 -1.50 3.58
N GLY A 53 2.12 -0.93 2.51
CA GLY A 53 3.42 -1.30 1.97
C GLY A 53 4.54 -1.02 2.98
N LEU A 54 4.54 0.14 3.64
CA LEU A 54 5.49 0.47 4.70
C LEU A 54 5.37 -0.49 5.90
N LEU A 55 4.15 -0.87 6.30
CA LEU A 55 3.93 -1.84 7.36
C LEU A 55 4.50 -3.22 7.00
N LEU A 56 4.39 -3.65 5.75
CA LEU A 56 5.03 -4.88 5.28
C LEU A 56 6.56 -4.84 5.34
N ILE A 57 7.17 -3.66 5.11
CA ILE A 57 8.62 -3.49 5.32
C ILE A 57 8.98 -3.62 6.81
N ILE A 58 8.18 -3.05 7.71
CA ILE A 58 8.41 -3.22 9.15
C ILE A 58 8.29 -4.70 9.56
N VAL A 59 7.25 -5.39 9.07
CA VAL A 59 7.08 -6.83 9.30
C VAL A 59 8.23 -7.64 8.72
N SER A 60 8.78 -7.24 7.56
CA SER A 60 9.91 -7.95 6.97
C SER A 60 11.19 -7.82 7.80
N ILE A 61 11.43 -6.67 8.44
CA ILE A 61 12.54 -6.48 9.38
C ILE A 61 12.39 -7.43 10.57
N ILE A 62 11.19 -7.52 11.14
CA ILE A 62 10.92 -8.45 12.27
C ILE A 62 11.16 -9.90 11.83
N LEU A 63 10.66 -10.29 10.65
CA LEU A 63 10.86 -11.62 10.10
C LEU A 63 12.33 -11.94 9.84
N PHE A 64 13.12 -10.95 9.42
CA PHE A 64 14.56 -11.09 9.22
C PHE A 64 15.28 -11.35 10.55
N ILE A 65 14.94 -10.60 11.60
CA ILE A 65 15.49 -10.79 12.96
C ILE A 65 15.13 -12.17 13.53
N LEU A 66 13.98 -12.73 13.14
CA LEU A 66 13.54 -14.08 13.54
C LEU A 66 14.07 -15.21 12.61
N ASP A 67 15.10 -14.93 11.81
CA ASP A 67 15.71 -15.85 10.83
C ASP A 67 14.73 -16.43 9.79
N LYS A 68 13.58 -15.76 9.56
CA LYS A 68 12.59 -16.12 8.54
C LYS A 68 12.91 -15.44 7.21
N ASN A 69 14.15 -15.60 6.73
CA ASN A 69 14.71 -14.87 5.59
C ASN A 69 13.87 -14.94 4.30
N PHE A 70 13.32 -16.11 3.98
CA PHE A 70 12.43 -16.27 2.82
C PHE A 70 11.14 -15.45 2.95
N HIS A 71 10.53 -15.46 4.14
CA HIS A 71 9.31 -14.67 4.40
C HIS A 71 9.62 -13.17 4.44
N ALA A 72 10.77 -12.78 5.02
CA ALA A 72 11.24 -11.40 5.00
C ALA A 72 11.43 -10.88 3.57
N LEU A 73 12.05 -11.68 2.70
CA LEU A 73 12.24 -11.33 1.28
C LEU A 73 10.90 -11.13 0.57
N ASN A 74 9.95 -12.06 0.74
CA ASN A 74 8.63 -11.95 0.14
C ASN A 74 7.85 -10.74 0.64
N SER A 75 7.79 -10.53 1.96
CA SER A 75 7.12 -9.37 2.56
C SER A 75 7.73 -8.05 2.07
N THR A 76 9.07 -8.01 1.93
CA THR A 76 9.78 -6.83 1.39
C THR A 76 9.39 -6.57 -0.06
N GLY A 77 9.42 -7.60 -0.92
CA GLY A 77 9.04 -7.49 -2.32
C GLY A 77 7.60 -7.00 -2.48
N ILE A 78 6.65 -7.63 -1.77
CA ILE A 78 5.23 -7.22 -1.80
C ILE A 78 5.08 -5.77 -1.32
N GLY A 79 5.71 -5.40 -0.20
CA GLY A 79 5.66 -4.04 0.34
C GLY A 79 6.16 -3.00 -0.66
N ILE A 80 7.29 -3.27 -1.32
CA ILE A 80 7.83 -2.43 -2.39
C ILE A 80 6.85 -2.34 -3.57
N GLY A 81 6.29 -3.46 -4.01
CA GLY A 81 5.31 -3.49 -5.10
C GLY A 81 4.07 -2.63 -4.82
N ILE A 82 3.55 -2.69 -3.59
CA ILE A 82 2.43 -1.83 -3.15
C ILE A 82 2.82 -0.36 -3.22
N ILE A 83 3.99 0.00 -2.70
CA ILE A 83 4.48 1.39 -2.67
C ILE A 83 4.66 1.93 -4.09
N ILE A 84 5.27 1.15 -4.98
CA ILE A 84 5.48 1.53 -6.39
C ILE A 84 4.13 1.80 -7.05
N MET A 85 3.20 0.84 -6.99
CA MET A 85 1.92 0.96 -7.68
C MET A 85 1.10 2.13 -7.13
N HIS A 86 1.06 2.29 -5.81
CA HIS A 86 0.39 3.43 -5.18
C HIS A 86 1.00 4.76 -5.65
N THR A 87 2.33 4.87 -5.68
CA THR A 87 3.03 6.09 -6.12
C THR A 87 2.71 6.43 -7.58
N LEU A 88 2.58 5.42 -8.44
CA LEU A 88 2.18 5.60 -9.84
C LEU A 88 0.72 6.08 -9.96
N SER A 89 -0.19 5.51 -9.15
CA SER A 89 -1.62 5.89 -9.17
C SER A 89 -1.87 7.29 -8.60
N ASP A 90 -1.22 7.66 -7.49
CA ASP A 90 -1.39 8.98 -6.86
C ASP A 90 -0.48 10.06 -7.48
N GLY A 91 0.50 9.67 -8.31
CA GLY A 91 1.47 10.56 -8.95
C GLY A 91 2.48 11.21 -7.98
N ARG A 92 2.42 10.87 -6.69
CA ARG A 92 3.29 11.38 -5.62
C ARG A 92 3.60 10.28 -4.63
N PHE A 93 4.82 10.28 -4.10
CA PHE A 93 5.22 9.38 -3.02
C PHE A 93 4.76 9.95 -1.67
N VAL A 94 3.61 9.48 -1.18
CA VAL A 94 2.99 9.97 0.06
C VAL A 94 2.41 8.79 0.84
N PHE A 95 2.67 8.75 2.14
CA PHE A 95 2.10 7.76 3.06
C PHE A 95 0.98 8.36 3.92
N ILE A 96 1.20 9.58 4.41
CA ILE A 96 0.26 10.29 5.27
C ILE A 96 0.22 11.73 4.79
N GLU A 97 -0.96 12.25 4.46
CA GLU A 97 -1.16 13.64 4.07
C GLU A 97 -2.04 14.34 5.12
N LYS A 98 -1.63 15.52 5.60
CA LYS A 98 -2.48 16.33 6.47
C LYS A 98 -3.61 16.93 5.64
N GLU A 99 -4.85 16.69 6.05
CA GLU A 99 -6.02 17.31 5.47
C GLU A 99 -5.94 18.82 5.75
N LYS A 100 -5.73 19.62 4.70
CA LYS A 100 -5.79 21.08 4.83
C LYS A 100 -7.25 21.43 5.11
N LYS A 101 -7.58 21.81 6.36
CA LYS A 101 -8.84 22.48 6.68
C LYS A 101 -8.96 23.75 5.83
N GLY A 102 -9.68 23.65 4.72
CA GLY A 102 -9.83 24.75 3.77
C GLY A 102 -10.25 24.29 2.38
N HIS A 103 -11.32 23.50 2.28
CA HIS A 103 -12.29 23.54 1.17
C HIS A 103 -13.41 22.53 1.47
N HIS A 104 -14.27 22.90 2.43
CA HIS A 104 -15.67 22.56 2.26
C HIS A 104 -16.16 23.29 1.00
N LEU A 105 -16.86 22.55 0.12
CA LEU A 105 -17.63 23.02 -1.04
C LEU A 105 -16.79 23.39 -2.27
N LYS A 106 -16.71 22.47 -3.23
CA LYS A 106 -17.53 22.51 -4.45
C LYS A 106 -17.90 21.09 -4.86
#